data_AF-A0A392U2F9-F1
#
_entry.id   AF-A0A392U2F9-F1
#
_cell.length_a   1.000
_cell.length_b   1.000
_cell.length_c   1.000
_cell.angle_alpha   90.00
_cell.angle_beta   90.00
_cell.angle_gamma   90.00
#
_symmetry.space_group_name_H-M   'P 1'
#
loop_
_entity.id
_entity.type
_entity.pdbx_description
1 polymer ?
#
loop_
_entity_poly.entity_id
_entity_poly.type
_entity_poly.pdbx_seq_one_letter_code
_entity_poly.pdbx_strand_id
1 'polypeptide(L)' 'ASAQQGFVRCNMDAAIFKEWNCYGVEMCLRDARGQFIKAQTLWRHAIP' A
#
# COMPACT_ATOMS: atom_id res chain seq x y z
N ALA A 1 19.12 23.85 -8.81
CA ALA A 1 19.18 22.56 -8.11
C ALA A 1 18.60 21.51 -9.04
N SER A 2 19.39 20.52 -9.44
CA SER A 2 18.94 19.40 -10.28
C SER A 2 17.85 18.63 -9.54
N ALA A 3 16.76 18.27 -10.23
CA ALA A 3 15.73 17.41 -9.68
C ALA A 3 16.34 16.03 -9.43
N GLN A 4 16.82 15.78 -8.21
CA GLN A 4 17.14 14.43 -7.77
C GLN A 4 15.81 13.67 -7.75
N GLN A 5 15.59 12.76 -8.68
CA GLN A 5 14.44 11.85 -8.63
C GLN A 5 14.53 11.06 -7.32
N GLY A 6 13.74 11.47 -6.33
CA GLY A 6 13.68 10.81 -5.03
C GLY A 6 12.99 9.46 -5.17
N PHE A 7 13.63 8.39 -4.72
CA PHE A 7 13.01 7.08 -4.65
C PHE A 7 12.02 7.03 -3.47
N VAL A 8 10.81 6.50 -3.73
CA VAL A 8 9.81 6.18 -2.71
C VAL A 8 9.75 4.67 -2.56
N ARG A 9 9.86 4.18 -1.33
CA ARG A 9 9.63 2.77 -1.00
C ARG A 9 8.13 2.55 -0.76
N CYS A 10 7.57 1.53 -1.38
CA CYS A 10 6.19 1.11 -1.15
C CYS A 10 6.18 -0.30 -0.55
N ASN A 11 5.68 -0.45 0.67
CA ASN A 11 5.33 -1.75 1.24
C ASN A 11 3.86 -2.03 0.91
N MET A 12 3.56 -3.22 0.38
CA MET A 12 2.18 -3.63 0.11
C MET A 12 1.91 -4.98 0.77
N ASP A 13 0.70 -5.14 1.31
CA ASP A 13 0.20 -6.40 1.85
C ASP A 13 -1.24 -6.65 1.38
N ALA A 14 -1.65 -7.92 1.37
CA ALA A 14 -3.00 -8.29 1.01
C ALA A 14 -3.51 -9.40 1.92
N ALA A 15 -4.75 -9.24 2.38
CA ALA A 15 -5.43 -10.19 3.24
C ALA A 15 -6.74 -10.64 2.59
N ILE A 16 -6.98 -11.96 2.55
CA ILE A 16 -8.19 -12.55 2.00
C ILE A 16 -9.07 -13.01 3.16
N PHE A 17 -10.34 -12.60 3.13
CA PHE A 17 -11.34 -12.89 4.16
C PHE A 17 -12.43 -13.74 3.51
N LYS A 18 -12.20 -15.06 3.47
CA LYS A 18 -13.03 -16.00 2.71
C LYS A 18 -14.47 -16.01 3.21
N GLU A 19 -14.68 -15.97 4.52
CA GLU A 19 -16.00 -16.02 5.16
C GLU A 19 -16.86 -14.81 4.78
N TRP A 20 -16.23 -13.72 4.39
CA TRP A 20 -16.88 -12.45 4.04
C TRP A 20 -16.88 -12.20 2.53
N ASN A 21 -16.34 -13.15 1.74
CA ASN A 21 -16.08 -12.98 0.31
C ASN A 21 -15.45 -11.62 -0.02
N CYS A 22 -14.45 -11.22 0.77
CA CYS A 22 -13.79 -9.93 0.68
C CYS A 22 -12.28 -10.08 0.67
N TYR A 23 -11.61 -9.04 0.18
CA TYR A 23 -10.16 -8.90 0.32
C TYR A 23 -9.80 -7.46 0.68
N GLY A 24 -8.75 -7.34 1.49
CA GLY A 24 -8.09 -6.10 1.83
C GLY A 24 -6.76 -6.00 1.12
N VAL A 25 -6.39 -4.80 0.68
CA VAL A 25 -5.02 -4.48 0.25
C VAL A 25 -4.56 -3.27 1.02
N GLU A 26 -3.37 -3.32 1.57
CA GLU A 26 -2.75 -2.23 2.31
C GLU A 26 -1.47 -1.80 1.60
N MET A 27 -1.24 -0.49 1.55
CA MET A 27 0.01 0.07 1.04
C MET A 27 0.55 1.16 1.97
N CYS A 28 1.87 1.21 2.11
CA CYS A 28 2.59 2.20 2.90
C CYS A 28 3.78 2.75 2.10
N LEU A 29 3.75 4.05 1.84
CA LEU A 29 4.81 4.80 1.18
C LEU A 29 5.75 5.41 2.21
N ARG A 30 7.05 5.24 1.97
CA ARG A 30 8.12 5.79 2.79
C ARG A 30 9.17 6.44 1.90
N ASP A 31 9.83 7.48 2.39
CA ASP A 31 10.95 8.10 1.69
C ASP A 31 12.20 7.20 1.74
N ALA A 32 13.28 7.66 1.10
CA ALA A 32 14.55 6.93 1.06
C ALA A 32 15.19 6.70 2.45
N ARG A 33 14.83 7.51 3.45
CA ARG A 33 15.29 7.38 4.84
C ARG A 33 14.36 6.48 5.68
N GLY A 34 13.30 5.95 5.07
CA GLY A 34 12.28 5.14 5.73
C GLY A 34 11.21 5.95 6.47
N GLN A 35 11.20 7.28 6.32
CA GLN A 35 10.19 8.13 6.95
C GLN A 35 8.84 7.94 6.28
N PHE A 36 7.78 7.87 7.08
CA PHE A 36 6.42 7.71 6.60
C PHE A 36 6.01 8.91 5.71
N ILE A 37 5.43 8.61 4.55
CA ILE A 37 4.82 9.60 3.66
C ILE A 37 3.30 9.45 3.69
N LYS A 38 2.80 8.24 3.41
CA LYS A 38 1.35 7.98 3.28
C LYS A 38 1.06 6.49 3.43
N ALA A 39 -0.12 6.16 3.96
CA ALA A 39 -0.69 4.83 3.87
C ALA A 39 -2.06 4.90 3.19
N GLN A 40 -2.45 3.81 2.55
CA GLN A 40 -3.78 3.64 1.99
C GLN A 40 -4.23 2.18 2.17
N THR A 41 -5.50 2.02 2.52
CA THR A 41 -6.16 0.73 2.61
C THR A 41 -7.27 0.66 1.57
N LEU A 42 -7.37 -0.48 0.90
CA LEU A 42 -8.44 -0.85 -0.01
C LEU A 42 -9.22 -1.99 0.63
N TRP A 43 -10.54 -1.86 0.67
CA TRP A 43 -11.44 -2.95 1.02
C TRP A 43 -12.42 -3.19 -0.12
N ARG A 44 -12.52 -4.43 -0.60
CA ARG A 44 -13.40 -4.79 -1.71
C ARG A 44 -14.04 -6.14 -1.47
N HIS A 45 -15.29 -6.26 -1.91
CA HIS A 45 -15.89 -7.56 -2.14
C HIS A 45 -15.12 -8.25 -3.28
N ALA A 46 -14.81 -9.53 -3.09
CA ALA A 46 -14.27 -10.36 -4.15
C ALA A 46 -15.36 -10.57 -5.21
N ILE A 47 -14.96 -10.46 -6.48
CA ILE A 47 -15.84 -10.83 -7.59
C ILE A 47 -15.84 -12.37 -7.65
N PRO A 48 -17.03 -13.01 -7.67
CA PRO A 48 -17.13 -14.47 -7.81
C PRO A 48 -16.41 -15.02 -9.03
#